data_AF-A0A7J4K5U9-F1
#
_entry.id   AF-A0A7J4K5U9-F1
#
_cell.length_a   1.000
_cell.length_b   1.000
_cell.length_c   1.000
_cell.angle_alpha   90.00
_cell.angle_beta   90.00
_cell.angle_gamma   90.00
#
_symmetry.space_group_name_H-M   'P 1'
#
loop_
_entity.id
_entity.type
_entity.pdbx_description
1 polymer ?
#
loop_
_entity_poly.entity_id
_entity_poly.type
_entity_poly.pdbx_seq_one_letter_code
_entity_poly.pdbx_strand_id
1 'polypeptide(L)'
;MAIPYREAAEQPTRRQAYLDELLRAHPRQAIDRIIYDRKHDAVREYIRKVLPGHDRKHDREIYRDVVLHDPKNNAHYMYAFVPGDIVGTKTPAIVVVNSRAFDRMREKTFQTVLFGHEHQHAHDFYAGIDLPDGTRIDKSNIQSLSDNVYDILLETRALRAEIREFITREGTISSMFKDAFSDLRNYTKKIELATPNSQLEKTVLDAQAAHIRRTLLRYRDYDRNPQKA
;
A
#
# COMPACT_ATOMS: atom_id res chain seq x y z
N MET A 1 9.21 24.57 -12.94
CA MET A 1 8.78 25.16 -11.65
C MET A 1 7.98 24.09 -10.95
N ALA A 2 8.25 23.82 -9.66
CA ALA A 2 7.48 22.83 -8.91
C ALA A 2 6.01 23.27 -8.80
N ILE A 3 5.08 22.37 -9.11
CA ILE A 3 3.63 22.55 -8.97
C ILE A 3 3.28 22.39 -7.50
N PRO A 4 2.70 23.40 -6.83
CA PRO A 4 2.23 23.24 -5.45
C PRO A 4 1.08 22.24 -5.36
N TYR A 5 1.01 21.45 -4.27
CA TYR A 5 -0.10 20.51 -4.06
C TYR A 5 -1.47 21.17 -4.18
N ARG A 6 -1.62 22.40 -3.65
CA ARG A 6 -2.87 23.16 -3.73
C ARG A 6 -3.32 23.38 -5.18
N GLU A 7 -2.40 23.73 -6.06
CA GLU A 7 -2.71 23.93 -7.48
C GLU A 7 -3.13 22.61 -8.13
N ALA A 8 -2.43 21.51 -7.82
CA ALA A 8 -2.81 20.17 -8.27
C ALA A 8 -4.18 19.71 -7.74
N ALA A 9 -4.50 20.05 -6.49
CA ALA A 9 -5.78 19.71 -5.88
C ALA A 9 -6.94 20.44 -6.58
N GLU A 10 -6.77 21.73 -6.85
CA GLU A 10 -7.77 22.60 -7.48
C GLU A 10 -7.89 22.37 -9.01
N GLN A 11 -6.81 21.97 -9.68
CA GLN A 11 -6.76 21.83 -11.14
C GLN A 11 -6.43 20.39 -11.57
N PRO A 12 -7.42 19.59 -12.03
CA PRO A 12 -7.18 18.20 -12.44
C PRO A 12 -6.09 18.01 -13.51
N THR A 13 -5.91 18.99 -14.41
CA THR A 13 -4.88 18.99 -15.45
C THR A 13 -3.46 19.10 -14.91
N ARG A 14 -3.29 19.56 -13.66
CA ARG A 14 -1.99 19.72 -12.99
C ARG A 14 -1.59 18.50 -12.15
N ARG A 15 -2.53 17.59 -11.85
CA ARG A 15 -2.33 16.45 -10.93
C ARG A 15 -1.19 15.53 -11.36
N GLN A 16 -1.14 15.12 -12.63
CA GLN A 16 -0.08 14.25 -13.11
C GLN A 16 1.30 14.90 -12.99
N ALA A 17 1.42 16.16 -13.41
CA ALA A 17 2.69 16.87 -13.34
C ALA A 17 3.19 17.05 -11.89
N TYR A 18 2.29 17.26 -10.92
CA TYR A 18 2.65 17.23 -9.49
C TYR A 18 3.17 15.86 -9.04
N LEU A 19 2.52 14.77 -9.44
CA LEU A 19 2.96 13.41 -9.11
C LEU A 19 4.33 13.08 -9.71
N ASP A 20 4.58 13.48 -10.95
CA ASP A 20 5.85 13.29 -11.64
C ASP A 20 6.99 14.04 -10.91
N GLU A 21 6.72 15.26 -10.45
CA GLU A 21 7.67 16.05 -9.69
C GLU A 21 7.92 15.47 -8.29
N LEU A 22 6.89 14.97 -7.62
CA LEU A 22 7.05 14.26 -6.34
C LEU A 22 7.95 13.04 -6.47
N LEU A 23 7.72 12.18 -7.46
CA LEU A 23 8.56 11.00 -7.68
C LEU A 23 9.99 11.38 -8.05
N ARG A 24 10.17 12.45 -8.85
CA ARG A 24 11.50 12.97 -9.18
C ARG A 24 12.25 13.50 -7.96
N ALA A 25 11.55 14.20 -7.06
CA ALA A 25 12.12 14.74 -5.82
C ALA A 25 12.43 13.64 -4.78
N HIS A 26 11.65 12.54 -4.82
CA HIS A 26 11.77 11.42 -3.90
C HIS A 26 11.81 10.09 -4.67
N PRO A 27 12.90 9.81 -5.39
CA PRO A 27 12.98 8.61 -6.23
C PRO A 27 12.89 7.34 -5.36
N ARG A 28 12.07 6.38 -5.80
CA ARG A 28 11.87 5.09 -5.13
C ARG A 28 12.11 3.98 -6.14
N GLN A 29 13.13 3.15 -5.91
CA GLN A 29 13.51 2.07 -6.83
C GLN A 29 12.36 1.08 -7.13
N ALA A 30 11.47 0.87 -6.15
CA ALA A 30 10.34 -0.04 -6.28
C ALA A 30 9.13 0.55 -7.04
N ILE A 31 9.17 1.83 -7.43
CA ILE A 31 8.09 2.52 -8.13
C ILE A 31 8.61 3.02 -9.48
N ASP A 32 8.03 2.51 -10.57
CA ASP A 32 8.27 2.96 -11.95
C ASP A 32 7.67 4.37 -12.15
N ARG A 33 6.39 4.52 -11.81
CA ARG A 33 5.62 5.75 -12.02
C ARG A 33 4.43 5.85 -11.07
N ILE A 34 4.03 7.08 -10.80
CA ILE A 34 2.82 7.41 -10.04
C ILE A 34 1.84 8.08 -10.99
N ILE A 35 0.67 7.49 -11.18
CA ILE A 35 -0.26 7.86 -12.24
C ILE A 35 -1.55 8.37 -11.64
N TYR A 36 -1.96 9.56 -12.08
CA TYR A 36 -3.32 10.02 -11.90
C TYR A 36 -4.20 9.42 -13.00
N ASP A 37 -4.85 8.30 -12.69
CA ASP A 37 -5.63 7.55 -13.68
C ASP A 37 -7.12 7.48 -13.32
N ARG A 38 -7.90 8.39 -13.93
CA ARG A 38 -9.35 8.42 -13.75
C ARG A 38 -10.07 7.27 -14.47
N LYS A 39 -9.46 6.67 -15.50
CA LYS A 39 -10.09 5.66 -16.38
C LYS A 39 -9.42 4.28 -16.29
N HIS A 40 -8.33 4.19 -15.53
CA HIS A 40 -7.48 3.02 -15.35
C HIS A 40 -6.78 2.53 -16.65
N ASP A 41 -6.74 3.35 -17.70
CA ASP A 41 -6.16 2.94 -18.99
C ASP A 41 -4.63 2.73 -18.91
N ALA A 42 -3.93 3.51 -18.09
CA ALA A 42 -2.49 3.37 -17.91
C ALA A 42 -2.14 2.11 -17.11
N VAL A 43 -3.02 1.69 -16.21
CA VAL A 43 -2.90 0.41 -15.49
C VAL A 43 -2.96 -0.75 -16.48
N ARG A 44 -3.90 -0.71 -17.44
CA ARG A 44 -4.03 -1.75 -18.48
C ARG A 44 -2.78 -1.85 -19.34
N GLU A 45 -2.23 -0.71 -19.74
CA GLU A 45 -0.99 -0.69 -20.53
C GLU A 45 0.17 -1.30 -19.74
N TYR A 46 0.28 -0.97 -18.45
CA TYR A 46 1.31 -1.52 -17.59
C TYR A 46 1.20 -3.05 -17.43
N ILE A 47 0.00 -3.58 -17.15
CA ILE A 47 -0.23 -5.03 -17.05
C ILE A 47 0.28 -5.75 -18.30
N ARG A 48 -0.12 -5.28 -19.50
CA ARG A 48 0.31 -5.88 -20.77
C ARG A 48 1.82 -5.87 -20.97
N LYS A 49 2.51 -4.86 -20.43
CA LYS A 49 3.96 -4.73 -20.51
C LYS A 49 4.67 -5.71 -19.58
N VAL A 50 4.22 -5.86 -18.34
CA VAL A 50 4.90 -6.69 -17.33
C VAL A 50 4.49 -8.15 -17.34
N LEU A 51 3.34 -8.45 -17.95
CA LEU A 51 2.80 -9.80 -18.13
C LEU A 51 2.45 -10.05 -19.62
N PRO A 52 3.46 -10.10 -20.52
CA PRO A 52 3.20 -10.32 -21.94
C PRO A 52 2.59 -11.71 -22.16
N GLY A 53 1.40 -11.76 -22.76
CA GLY A 53 0.71 -13.01 -23.10
C GLY A 53 -0.43 -13.42 -22.17
N HIS A 54 -0.72 -12.64 -21.12
CA HIS A 54 -1.96 -12.83 -20.35
C HIS A 54 -3.21 -12.47 -21.18
N ASP A 55 -4.25 -13.30 -21.08
CA ASP A 55 -5.53 -13.06 -21.77
C ASP A 55 -6.34 -11.94 -21.08
N ARG A 56 -7.14 -11.22 -21.87
CA ARG A 56 -8.06 -10.16 -21.44
C ARG A 56 -9.05 -10.62 -20.34
N LYS A 57 -9.32 -11.92 -20.24
CA LYS A 57 -10.15 -12.47 -19.16
C LYS A 57 -9.41 -12.43 -17.81
N HIS A 58 -8.12 -12.72 -17.81
CA HIS A 58 -7.26 -12.62 -16.63
C HIS A 58 -7.03 -11.15 -16.24
N ASP A 59 -6.88 -10.25 -17.23
CA ASP A 59 -6.84 -8.80 -17.00
C ASP A 59 -8.08 -8.33 -16.23
N ARG A 60 -9.28 -8.88 -16.51
CA ARG A 60 -10.54 -8.55 -15.83
C ARG A 60 -10.63 -9.08 -14.41
N GLU A 61 -10.01 -10.21 -14.10
CA GLU A 61 -9.96 -10.79 -12.75
C GLU A 61 -8.98 -10.00 -11.87
N ILE A 62 -7.78 -9.74 -12.38
CA ILE A 62 -6.81 -8.81 -11.79
C ILE A 62 -7.44 -7.42 -11.61
N TYR A 63 -8.23 -6.95 -12.59
CA TYR A 63 -9.00 -5.71 -12.46
C TYR A 63 -10.12 -5.79 -11.45
N ARG A 64 -10.79 -6.95 -11.32
CA ARG A 64 -11.83 -7.15 -10.34
C ARG A 64 -11.21 -6.94 -8.97
N ASP A 65 -10.04 -7.45 -8.66
CA ASP A 65 -9.42 -7.20 -7.36
C ASP A 65 -8.98 -5.73 -7.17
N VAL A 66 -8.60 -5.05 -8.26
CA VAL A 66 -8.31 -3.60 -8.28
C VAL A 66 -9.59 -2.71 -8.18
N VAL A 67 -10.75 -3.21 -8.64
CA VAL A 67 -12.00 -2.44 -8.79
C VAL A 67 -13.12 -2.89 -7.84
N LEU A 68 -13.06 -4.08 -7.24
CA LEU A 68 -14.06 -4.66 -6.34
C LEU A 68 -13.93 -4.17 -4.89
N HIS A 69 -13.01 -3.25 -4.61
CA HIS A 69 -13.21 -2.27 -3.54
C HIS A 69 -14.08 -1.07 -3.97
N ASP A 70 -15.07 -1.41 -4.81
CA ASP A 70 -16.38 -0.82 -5.06
C ASP A 70 -16.42 0.53 -5.81
N PRO A 71 -16.94 0.58 -7.06
CA PRO A 71 -17.17 1.83 -7.78
C PRO A 71 -18.23 2.75 -7.13
N LYS A 72 -19.00 2.27 -6.14
CA LYS A 72 -19.91 3.07 -5.31
C LYS A 72 -19.31 3.47 -3.95
N ASN A 73 -18.34 2.73 -3.41
CA ASN A 73 -17.71 3.04 -2.11
C ASN A 73 -16.28 3.61 -2.17
N ASN A 74 -15.45 3.36 -3.19
CA ASN A 74 -14.11 3.95 -3.42
C ASN A 74 -13.40 4.46 -2.14
N ALA A 75 -13.23 3.58 -1.15
CA ALA A 75 -12.63 3.93 0.13
C ALA A 75 -11.11 4.17 0.01
N HIS A 76 -10.49 3.61 -1.04
CA HIS A 76 -9.05 3.70 -1.28
C HIS A 76 -8.73 4.95 -2.10
N TYR A 77 -7.84 5.79 -1.58
CA TYR A 77 -7.40 7.05 -2.20
C TYR A 77 -6.26 6.83 -3.20
N MET A 78 -5.44 5.84 -2.92
CA MET A 78 -4.28 5.41 -3.71
C MET A 78 -4.19 3.88 -3.65
N TYR A 79 -3.49 3.28 -4.60
CA TYR A 79 -3.07 1.88 -4.51
C TYR A 79 -1.83 1.63 -5.36
N ALA A 80 -0.85 0.90 -4.83
CA ALA A 80 0.21 0.28 -5.60
C ALA A 80 -0.35 -0.95 -6.34
N PHE A 81 -0.12 -1.02 -7.64
CA PHE A 81 -0.60 -2.12 -8.47
C PHE A 81 0.56 -2.97 -8.98
N VAL A 82 0.49 -4.26 -8.66
CA VAL A 82 1.40 -5.30 -9.14
C VAL A 82 0.66 -6.64 -9.20
N PRO A 83 0.69 -7.36 -10.34
CA PRO A 83 0.24 -8.75 -10.39
C PRO A 83 1.05 -9.66 -9.44
N GLY A 84 0.39 -10.62 -8.78
CA GLY A 84 1.05 -11.56 -7.87
C GLY A 84 2.21 -12.35 -8.50
N ASP A 85 2.13 -12.61 -9.81
CA ASP A 85 3.12 -13.40 -10.56
C ASP A 85 4.50 -12.72 -10.68
N ILE A 86 4.61 -11.44 -10.37
CA ILE A 86 5.87 -10.69 -10.42
C ILE A 86 6.41 -10.32 -9.04
N VAL A 87 5.81 -10.81 -7.95
CA VAL A 87 6.30 -10.56 -6.58
C VAL A 87 7.71 -11.14 -6.40
N GLY A 88 8.64 -10.31 -5.94
CA GLY A 88 10.05 -10.65 -5.74
C GLY A 88 10.90 -10.69 -6.99
N THR A 89 10.36 -10.35 -8.17
CA THR A 89 11.09 -10.39 -9.45
C THR A 89 11.93 -9.15 -9.75
N LYS A 90 11.95 -8.16 -8.84
CA LYS A 90 12.58 -6.85 -9.07
C LYS A 90 11.94 -6.08 -10.24
N THR A 91 10.65 -6.30 -10.48
CA THR A 91 9.86 -5.48 -11.41
C THR A 91 9.23 -4.32 -10.64
N PRO A 92 9.56 -3.05 -10.94
CA PRO A 92 9.02 -1.89 -10.22
C PRO A 92 7.53 -1.71 -10.48
N ALA A 93 6.76 -1.38 -9.43
CA ALA A 93 5.31 -1.19 -9.47
C ALA A 93 4.89 0.14 -10.12
N ILE A 94 3.63 0.23 -10.50
CA ILE A 94 2.97 1.53 -10.68
C ILE A 94 2.12 1.84 -9.44
N VAL A 95 2.03 3.10 -9.05
CA VAL A 95 1.09 3.56 -8.03
C VAL A 95 0.01 4.39 -8.70
N VAL A 96 -1.25 4.06 -8.44
CA VAL A 96 -2.40 4.78 -8.99
C VAL A 96 -2.97 5.69 -7.92
N VAL A 97 -3.18 6.95 -8.27
CA VAL A 97 -3.77 7.95 -7.39
C VAL A 97 -5.08 8.42 -8.01
N ASN A 98 -6.16 8.37 -7.24
CA ASN A 98 -7.47 8.81 -7.74
C ASN A 98 -7.78 10.26 -7.35
N SER A 99 -8.90 10.79 -7.85
CA SER A 99 -9.30 12.17 -7.57
C SER A 99 -9.59 12.43 -6.10
N ARG A 100 -10.16 11.44 -5.38
CA ARG A 100 -10.52 11.59 -3.96
C ARG A 100 -9.28 11.85 -3.09
N ALA A 101 -8.10 11.36 -3.47
CA ALA A 101 -6.86 11.65 -2.74
C ALA A 101 -6.61 13.16 -2.68
N PHE A 102 -6.71 13.82 -3.83
CA PHE A 102 -6.56 15.27 -3.93
C PHE A 102 -7.72 16.03 -3.28
N ASP A 103 -8.94 15.49 -3.35
CA ASP A 103 -10.14 16.17 -2.84
C ASP A 103 -10.28 16.09 -1.32
N ARG A 104 -9.69 15.07 -0.67
CA ARG A 104 -9.89 14.80 0.78
C ARG A 104 -8.63 14.84 1.62
N MET A 105 -7.44 14.64 1.05
CA MET A 105 -6.20 14.65 1.80
C MET A 105 -5.55 16.03 1.79
N ARG A 106 -4.86 16.35 2.88
CA ARG A 106 -3.89 17.45 2.91
C ARG A 106 -2.56 16.95 2.34
N GLU A 107 -1.75 17.86 1.81
CA GLU A 107 -0.48 17.52 1.14
C GLU A 107 0.41 16.57 1.96
N LYS A 108 0.60 16.88 3.24
CA LYS A 108 1.46 16.06 4.10
C LYS A 108 0.91 14.64 4.26
N THR A 109 -0.39 14.51 4.56
CA THR A 109 -1.09 13.21 4.62
C THR A 109 -0.96 12.45 3.30
N PHE A 110 -1.21 13.13 2.18
CA PHE A 110 -1.11 12.57 0.84
C PHE A 110 0.28 11.97 0.62
N GLN A 111 1.33 12.73 0.91
CA GLN A 111 2.72 12.27 0.75
C GLN A 111 3.07 11.15 1.72
N THR A 112 2.56 11.18 2.95
CA THR A 112 2.79 10.11 3.94
C THR A 112 2.15 8.80 3.51
N VAL A 113 0.89 8.81 3.05
CA VAL A 113 0.23 7.60 2.53
C VAL A 113 0.97 7.10 1.30
N LEU A 114 1.30 7.99 0.37
CA LEU A 114 2.00 7.63 -0.86
C LEU A 114 3.39 7.02 -0.61
N PHE A 115 4.20 7.64 0.24
CA PHE A 115 5.59 7.23 0.47
C PHE A 115 5.79 6.28 1.65
N GLY A 116 4.79 6.14 2.52
CA GLY A 116 4.75 5.16 3.59
C GLY A 116 4.00 3.91 3.15
N HIS A 117 2.69 4.03 2.96
CA HIS A 117 1.79 2.90 2.70
C HIS A 117 2.02 2.30 1.30
N GLU A 118 1.79 3.08 0.24
CA GLU A 118 1.85 2.57 -1.13
C GLU A 118 3.26 2.18 -1.55
N HIS A 119 4.25 2.92 -1.05
CA HIS A 119 5.65 2.55 -1.25
C HIS A 119 5.99 1.21 -0.60
N GLN A 120 5.43 0.89 0.56
CA GLN A 120 5.69 -0.39 1.22
C GLN A 120 5.08 -1.55 0.42
N HIS A 121 3.87 -1.39 -0.12
CA HIS A 121 3.28 -2.35 -1.06
C HIS A 121 4.19 -2.53 -2.27
N ALA A 122 4.56 -1.44 -2.95
CA ALA A 122 5.47 -1.47 -4.09
C ALA A 122 6.81 -2.15 -3.77
N HIS A 123 7.38 -1.88 -2.60
CA HIS A 123 8.62 -2.50 -2.13
C HIS A 123 8.47 -4.00 -1.94
N ASP A 124 7.42 -4.45 -1.25
CA ASP A 124 7.16 -5.87 -0.99
C ASP A 124 6.91 -6.63 -2.29
N PHE A 125 6.25 -6.01 -3.27
CA PHE A 125 6.12 -6.56 -4.62
C PHE A 125 7.45 -6.62 -5.36
N TYR A 126 8.24 -5.55 -5.34
CA TYR A 126 9.53 -5.50 -6.03
C TYR A 126 10.52 -6.52 -5.45
N ALA A 127 10.65 -6.53 -4.12
CA ALA A 127 11.69 -7.24 -3.41
C ALA A 127 11.26 -8.59 -2.87
N GLY A 128 9.97 -8.93 -2.81
CA GLY A 128 9.48 -10.05 -1.99
C GLY A 128 9.52 -9.70 -0.51
N ILE A 129 9.04 -10.60 0.33
CA ILE A 129 8.91 -10.36 1.77
C ILE A 129 9.72 -11.38 2.55
N ASP A 130 10.76 -10.90 3.23
CA ASP A 130 11.52 -11.73 4.16
C ASP A 130 10.84 -11.72 5.55
N LEU A 131 10.53 -12.91 6.06
CA LEU A 131 9.96 -13.15 7.38
C LEU A 131 11.09 -13.35 8.42
N PRO A 132 10.81 -13.15 9.72
CA PRO A 132 11.84 -13.22 10.77
C PRO A 132 12.55 -14.57 10.92
N ASP A 133 11.92 -15.67 10.49
CA ASP A 133 12.49 -17.02 10.51
C ASP A 133 13.39 -17.32 9.30
N GLY A 134 13.58 -16.34 8.40
CA GLY A 134 14.33 -16.48 7.16
C GLY A 134 13.49 -16.95 5.98
N THR A 135 12.21 -17.27 6.18
CA THR A 135 11.29 -17.60 5.08
C THR A 135 11.08 -16.38 4.20
N ARG A 136 11.20 -16.56 2.87
CA ARG A 136 10.96 -15.51 1.89
C ARG A 136 9.68 -15.79 1.11
N ILE A 137 8.78 -14.81 1.08
CA ILE A 137 7.55 -14.84 0.27
C ILE A 137 7.83 -14.15 -1.07
N ASP A 138 7.68 -14.89 -2.16
CA ASP A 138 7.84 -14.40 -3.53
C ASP A 138 6.99 -15.22 -4.51
N LYS A 139 7.13 -14.96 -5.82
CA LYS A 139 6.36 -15.66 -6.86
C LYS A 139 6.41 -17.19 -6.79
N SER A 140 7.44 -17.79 -6.16
CA SER A 140 7.59 -19.24 -6.08
C SER A 140 6.63 -19.89 -5.07
N ASN A 141 6.13 -19.13 -4.10
CA ASN A 141 5.34 -19.67 -3.00
C ASN A 141 4.12 -18.82 -2.60
N ILE A 142 3.98 -17.60 -3.13
CA ILE A 142 2.87 -16.69 -2.81
C ILE A 142 1.49 -17.32 -3.08
N GLN A 143 1.36 -18.12 -4.13
CA GLN A 143 0.12 -18.83 -4.49
C GLN A 143 -0.27 -19.92 -3.46
N SER A 144 0.63 -20.27 -2.53
CA SER A 144 0.34 -21.19 -1.41
C SER A 144 -0.35 -20.49 -0.23
N LEU A 145 -0.46 -19.16 -0.27
CA LEU A 145 -1.19 -18.37 0.71
C LEU A 145 -2.63 -18.17 0.22
N SER A 146 -3.60 -18.33 1.10
CA SER A 146 -4.95 -17.83 0.88
C SER A 146 -4.97 -16.31 0.80
N ASP A 147 -5.89 -15.76 0.00
CA ASP A 147 -6.03 -14.32 -0.22
C ASP A 147 -6.10 -13.54 1.11
N ASN A 148 -6.88 -14.03 2.08
CA ASN A 148 -6.98 -13.37 3.39
C ASN A 148 -5.66 -13.32 4.16
N VAL A 149 -4.83 -14.39 4.10
CA VAL A 149 -3.52 -14.39 4.78
C VAL A 149 -2.54 -13.48 4.04
N TYR A 150 -2.62 -13.45 2.71
CA TYR A 150 -1.81 -12.55 1.90
C TYR A 150 -2.16 -11.07 2.13
N ASP A 151 -3.45 -10.73 2.20
CA ASP A 151 -3.94 -9.39 2.51
C ASP A 151 -3.47 -8.93 3.90
N ILE A 152 -3.59 -9.80 4.91
CA ILE A 152 -3.07 -9.52 6.26
C ILE A 152 -1.57 -9.21 6.19
N LEU A 153 -0.80 -10.00 5.44
CA LEU A 153 0.65 -9.81 5.29
C LEU A 153 0.98 -8.44 4.68
N LEU A 154 0.35 -8.08 3.57
CA LEU A 154 0.61 -6.80 2.89
C LEU A 154 0.18 -5.60 3.73
N GLU A 155 -1.07 -5.59 4.18
CA GLU A 155 -1.68 -4.42 4.81
C GLU A 155 -1.05 -4.10 6.17
N THR A 156 -0.76 -5.12 6.98
CA THR A 156 -0.12 -4.88 8.28
C THR A 156 1.29 -4.31 8.13
N ARG A 157 2.01 -4.65 7.07
CA ARG A 157 3.32 -4.08 6.77
C ARG A 157 3.20 -2.65 6.26
N ALA A 158 2.26 -2.39 5.35
CA ALA A 158 2.01 -1.05 4.81
C ALA A 158 1.56 -0.06 5.89
N LEU A 159 0.59 -0.41 6.73
CA LEU A 159 0.14 0.40 7.87
C LEU A 159 1.28 0.72 8.85
N ARG A 160 2.19 -0.21 9.08
CA ARG A 160 3.37 0.03 9.93
C ARG A 160 4.35 1.02 9.30
N ALA A 161 4.56 0.94 7.99
CA ALA A 161 5.39 1.90 7.27
C ALA A 161 4.75 3.29 7.28
N GLU A 162 3.43 3.37 7.08
CA GLU A 162 2.64 4.60 7.16
C GLU A 162 2.73 5.26 8.55
N ILE A 163 2.52 4.51 9.63
CA ILE A 163 2.67 4.99 11.02
C ILE A 163 4.08 5.55 11.25
N ARG A 164 5.12 4.87 10.77
CA ARG A 164 6.51 5.34 10.89
C ARG A 164 6.70 6.66 10.13
N GLU A 165 6.21 6.74 8.90
CA GLU A 165 6.34 7.90 8.04
C GLU A 165 5.61 9.12 8.63
N PHE A 166 4.42 8.93 9.22
CA PHE A 166 3.71 9.99 9.96
C PHE A 166 4.56 10.54 11.10
N ILE A 167 5.13 9.68 11.93
CA ILE A 167 5.95 10.11 13.08
C ILE A 167 7.18 10.88 12.59
N THR A 168 7.85 10.36 11.55
CA THR A 168 9.07 10.97 11.01
C THR A 168 8.80 12.33 10.38
N ARG A 169 7.69 12.50 9.64
CA ARG A 169 7.40 13.74 8.92
C ARG A 169 6.66 14.79 9.74
N GLU A 170 5.70 14.37 10.55
CA GLU A 170 4.76 15.30 11.18
C GLU A 170 5.11 15.61 12.62
N GLY A 171 5.88 14.75 13.28
CA GLY A 171 6.24 14.89 14.70
C GLY A 171 5.05 14.97 15.66
N THR A 172 3.82 14.81 15.17
CA THR A 172 2.55 15.02 15.87
C THR A 172 1.52 13.97 15.42
N ILE A 173 0.50 13.74 16.25
CA ILE A 173 -0.56 12.76 15.96
C ILE A 173 -1.66 13.40 15.12
N SER A 174 -1.82 12.94 13.87
CA SER A 174 -2.96 13.31 13.01
C SER A 174 -4.12 12.30 13.14
N SER A 175 -5.31 12.65 12.63
CA SER A 175 -6.44 11.69 12.58
C SER A 175 -6.09 10.45 11.76
N MET A 176 -5.37 10.63 10.66
CA MET A 176 -4.96 9.53 9.78
C MET A 176 -3.95 8.60 10.44
N PHE A 177 -3.06 9.12 11.29
CA PHE A 177 -2.24 8.27 12.15
C PHE A 177 -3.10 7.37 13.04
N LYS A 178 -4.17 7.93 13.64
CA LYS A 178 -5.09 7.16 14.49
C LYS A 178 -5.87 6.13 13.68
N ASP A 179 -6.28 6.47 12.45
CA ASP A 179 -6.98 5.55 11.56
C ASP A 179 -6.07 4.38 11.19
N ALA A 180 -4.84 4.64 10.71
CA ALA A 180 -3.87 3.58 10.40
C ALA A 180 -3.52 2.72 11.63
N PHE A 181 -3.41 3.34 12.80
CA PHE A 181 -3.17 2.64 14.06
C PHE A 181 -4.38 1.77 14.50
N SER A 182 -5.59 2.27 14.29
CA SER A 182 -6.84 1.54 14.54
C SER A 182 -7.02 0.37 13.57
N ASP A 183 -6.71 0.56 12.29
CA ASP A 183 -6.75 -0.51 11.29
C ASP A 183 -5.75 -1.61 11.63
N LEU A 184 -4.54 -1.25 12.10
CA LEU A 184 -3.59 -2.23 12.58
C LEU A 184 -4.14 -3.07 13.76
N ARG A 185 -4.96 -2.48 14.64
CA ARG A 185 -5.68 -3.24 15.68
C ARG A 185 -6.74 -4.16 15.09
N ASN A 186 -7.49 -3.69 14.10
CA ASN A 186 -8.49 -4.52 13.40
C ASN A 186 -7.85 -5.76 12.77
N TYR A 187 -6.64 -5.63 12.22
CA TYR A 187 -5.88 -6.76 11.71
C TYR A 187 -5.47 -7.78 12.79
N THR A 188 -5.35 -7.38 14.05
CA THR A 188 -5.13 -8.33 15.16
C THR A 188 -6.30 -9.32 15.26
N LYS A 189 -7.53 -8.80 15.18
CA LYS A 189 -8.74 -9.65 15.18
C LYS A 189 -8.80 -10.54 13.94
N LYS A 190 -8.44 -10.02 12.77
CA LYS A 190 -8.38 -10.83 11.53
C LYS A 190 -7.40 -11.99 11.67
N ILE A 191 -6.23 -11.77 12.27
CA ILE A 191 -5.25 -12.83 12.53
C ILE A 191 -5.78 -13.85 13.54
N GLU A 192 -6.42 -13.40 14.62
CA GLU A 192 -6.99 -14.29 15.65
C GLU A 192 -8.12 -15.18 15.10
N LEU A 193 -8.85 -14.71 14.08
CA LEU A 193 -9.92 -15.45 13.42
C LEU A 193 -9.41 -16.28 12.22
N ALA A 194 -8.20 -16.04 11.74
CA ALA A 194 -7.65 -16.76 10.60
C ALA A 194 -7.30 -18.20 11.00
N THR A 195 -7.71 -19.16 10.17
CA THR A 195 -7.34 -20.57 10.34
C THR A 195 -6.30 -20.92 9.28
N PRO A 196 -5.01 -21.12 9.65
CA PRO A 196 -3.98 -21.47 8.70
C PRO A 196 -4.19 -22.90 8.19
N ASN A 197 -4.12 -23.08 6.89
CA ASN A 197 -4.22 -24.36 6.19
C ASN A 197 -2.84 -24.96 5.85
N SER A 198 -1.77 -24.19 6.00
CA SER A 198 -0.40 -24.63 5.77
C SER A 198 0.57 -24.10 6.82
N GLN A 199 1.74 -24.72 6.91
CA GLN A 199 2.82 -24.24 7.78
C GLN A 199 3.30 -22.84 7.37
N LEU A 200 3.29 -22.53 6.07
CA LEU A 200 3.66 -21.22 5.57
C LEU A 200 2.69 -20.14 6.04
N GLU A 201 1.38 -20.39 5.95
CA GLU A 201 0.36 -19.44 6.44
C GLU A 201 0.48 -19.21 7.93
N LYS A 202 0.72 -20.28 8.71
CA LYS A 202 0.97 -20.14 10.15
C LYS A 202 2.17 -19.24 10.43
N THR A 203 3.30 -19.46 9.75
CA THR A 203 4.50 -18.62 9.87
C THR A 203 4.19 -17.14 9.55
N VAL A 204 3.42 -16.89 8.49
CA VAL A 204 3.01 -15.53 8.10
C VAL A 204 2.17 -14.87 9.20
N LEU A 205 1.14 -15.57 9.71
CA LEU A 205 0.23 -15.06 10.74
C LEU A 205 0.96 -14.80 12.05
N ASP A 206 1.82 -15.73 12.49
CA ASP A 206 2.64 -15.57 13.70
C ASP A 206 3.59 -14.36 13.59
N ALA A 207 4.23 -14.20 12.43
CA ALA A 207 5.09 -13.05 12.16
C ALA A 207 4.29 -11.73 12.22
N GLN A 208 3.12 -11.66 11.59
CA GLN A 208 2.30 -10.44 11.60
C GLN A 208 1.76 -10.14 13.00
N ALA A 209 1.29 -11.14 13.75
CA ALA A 209 0.87 -10.97 15.12
C ALA A 209 1.98 -10.36 15.99
N ALA A 210 3.20 -10.89 15.89
CA ALA A 210 4.35 -10.37 16.62
C ALA A 210 4.69 -8.93 16.20
N HIS A 211 4.61 -8.61 14.90
CA HIS A 211 4.88 -7.27 14.39
C HIS A 211 3.83 -6.23 14.82
N ILE A 212 2.54 -6.58 14.78
CA ILE A 212 1.47 -5.71 15.26
C ILE A 212 1.67 -5.43 16.75
N ARG A 213 1.86 -6.47 17.58
CA ARG A 213 2.08 -6.31 19.03
C ARG A 213 3.24 -5.36 19.33
N ARG A 214 4.38 -5.53 18.68
CA ARG A 214 5.54 -4.63 18.85
C ARG A 214 5.22 -3.19 18.44
N THR A 215 4.49 -3.00 17.35
CA THR A 215 4.10 -1.67 16.85
C THR A 215 3.14 -0.99 17.82
N LEU A 216 2.10 -1.69 18.26
CA LEU A 216 1.13 -1.17 19.23
C LEU A 216 1.78 -0.85 20.58
N LEU A 217 2.71 -1.68 21.05
CA LEU A 217 3.48 -1.41 22.27
C LEU A 217 4.36 -0.16 22.12
N ARG A 218 5.08 -0.05 21.00
CA ARG A 218 5.96 1.09 20.72
C ARG A 218 5.22 2.42 20.69
N TYR A 219 3.98 2.41 20.21
CA TYR A 219 3.18 3.63 20.05
C TYR A 219 1.99 3.73 21.01
N ARG A 220 1.97 2.90 22.05
CA ARG A 220 0.90 2.86 23.06
C ARG A 220 0.65 4.21 23.70
N ASP A 221 1.70 5.00 23.90
CA ASP A 221 1.61 6.28 24.59
C ASP A 221 1.01 7.37 23.68
N TYR A 222 1.18 7.25 22.35
CA TYR A 222 0.52 8.12 21.36
C TYR A 222 -1.00 7.89 21.34
N ASP A 223 -1.44 6.64 21.54
CA ASP A 223 -2.86 6.30 21.66
C ASP A 223 -3.50 6.87 22.93
N ARG A 224 -2.72 6.99 24.02
CA ARG A 224 -3.24 7.43 25.34
C ARG A 224 -3.18 8.93 25.57
N ASN A 225 -2.30 9.68 24.90
CA ASN A 225 -2.18 11.14 25.06
C ASN A 225 -2.07 11.87 23.71
N PRO A 226 -3.19 12.05 22.99
CA PRO A 226 -3.20 12.73 21.69
C PRO A 226 -2.81 14.22 21.73
N GLN A 227 -2.74 14.83 22.92
CA GLN A 227 -2.50 16.27 23.13
C GLN A 227 -1.11 16.60 23.71
N LYS A 228 -0.27 15.59 24.01
CA LYS A 228 1.08 15.78 24.59
C LYS A 228 2.22 15.35 23.66
N ALA A 229 1.93 15.08 22.39
CA ALA A 229 2.90 14.77 21.35
C ALA A 229 2.92 15.89 20.32
#